data_AF-A0A972I0N9-F1
#
_entry.id   AF-A0A972I0N9-F1
#
_cell.length_a   1.000
_cell.length_b   1.000
_cell.length_c   1.000
_cell.angle_alpha   90.00
_cell.angle_beta   90.00
_cell.angle_gamma   90.00
#
_symmetry.space_group_name_H-M   'P 1'
#
loop_
_entity.id
_entity.type
_entity.pdbx_description
1 polymer ?
#
loop_
_entity_poly.entity_id
_entity_poly.type
_entity_poly.pdbx_seq_one_letter_code
_entity_poly.pdbx_strand_id
1 'polypeptide(L)'
;MKKPFTGLTPKQTWDYYVGTSVELFLSNFRYEVPEMDIAKMCRIYTREIPALFEGTLFSSKKLEEIEKLLLTYLKDYIHSKGGIEKLQLYSEEELDLIFEETFEEAMEALCKKLNITREELLREFKKNDKRD
;
A
#
# COMPACT_ATOMS: atom_id res chain seq x y z
N MET A 1 -0.36 -12.26 -12.28
CA MET A 1 0.64 -11.18 -12.46
C MET A 1 -0.07 -9.93 -12.93
N LYS A 2 0.01 -8.84 -12.14
CA LYS A 2 -0.48 -7.51 -12.52
C LYS A 2 0.49 -6.92 -13.56
N LYS A 3 0.02 -6.60 -14.77
CA LYS A 3 0.86 -5.97 -15.82
C LYS A 3 0.90 -4.46 -15.63
N PRO A 4 2.04 -3.77 -15.77
CA PRO A 4 2.07 -2.31 -15.65
C PRO A 4 1.16 -1.68 -16.71
N PHE A 5 0.24 -0.81 -16.29
CA PHE A 5 -0.75 -0.18 -17.17
C PHE A 5 -0.39 1.30 -17.41
N THR A 6 -0.59 1.79 -18.63
CA THR A 6 -0.35 3.19 -19.03
C THR A 6 -1.66 3.89 -19.37
N GLY A 7 -1.65 5.23 -19.37
CA GLY A 7 -2.83 6.03 -19.68
C GLY A 7 -3.93 5.99 -18.62
N LEU A 8 -3.59 5.66 -17.37
CA LEU A 8 -4.54 5.65 -16.26
C LEU A 8 -4.85 7.08 -15.79
N THR A 9 -6.10 7.30 -15.39
CA THR A 9 -6.48 8.48 -14.62
C THR A 9 -5.88 8.44 -13.21
N PRO A 10 -5.87 9.57 -12.46
CA PRO A 10 -5.43 9.59 -11.07
C PRO A 10 -6.13 8.52 -10.20
N LYS A 11 -7.46 8.42 -10.29
CA LYS A 11 -8.23 7.41 -9.56
C LYS A 11 -7.84 5.98 -9.95
N GLN A 12 -7.76 5.68 -11.25
CA GLN A 12 -7.39 4.34 -11.68
C GLN A 12 -5.96 3.98 -11.26
N THR A 13 -5.06 4.96 -11.22
CA THR A 13 -3.69 4.77 -10.73
C THR A 13 -3.70 4.43 -9.24
N TRP A 14 -4.49 5.15 -8.45
CA TRP A 14 -4.69 4.86 -7.03
C TRP A 14 -5.24 3.45 -6.81
N ASP A 15 -6.35 3.11 -7.46
CA ASP A 15 -7.01 1.81 -7.31
C ASP A 15 -6.07 0.65 -7.70
N TYR A 16 -5.20 0.85 -8.70
CA TYR A 16 -4.33 -0.20 -9.23
C TYR A 16 -3.07 -0.43 -8.40
N TYR A 17 -2.35 0.67 -8.11
CA TYR A 17 -1.04 0.62 -7.47
C TYR A 17 -1.12 0.66 -5.95
N VAL A 18 -2.10 1.37 -5.37
CA VAL A 18 -2.27 1.53 -3.92
C VAL A 18 -3.40 0.64 -3.40
N GLY A 19 -4.61 0.79 -3.94
CA GLY A 19 -5.73 -0.11 -3.67
C GLY A 19 -6.31 -0.07 -2.25
N THR A 20 -5.98 0.95 -1.45
CA THR A 20 -6.52 1.14 -0.09
C THR A 20 -7.20 2.51 0.06
N SER A 21 -7.78 2.79 1.23
CA SER A 21 -8.35 4.11 1.53
C SER A 21 -7.27 5.19 1.62
N VAL A 22 -7.64 6.43 1.32
CA VAL A 22 -6.72 7.57 1.45
C VAL A 22 -6.32 7.78 2.91
N GLU A 23 -7.28 7.65 3.82
CA GLU A 23 -7.08 7.79 5.25
C GLU A 23 -6.09 6.76 5.77
N LEU A 24 -6.20 5.48 5.36
CA LEU A 24 -5.26 4.44 5.77
C LEU A 24 -3.86 4.68 5.18
N PHE A 25 -3.78 5.05 3.89
CA PHE A 25 -2.50 5.40 3.28
C PHE A 25 -1.80 6.55 4.03
N LEU A 26 -2.50 7.66 4.25
CA LEU A 26 -1.94 8.83 4.93
C LEU A 26 -1.56 8.52 6.39
N SER A 27 -2.35 7.68 7.06
CA SER A 27 -2.08 7.29 8.45
C SER A 27 -0.80 6.46 8.57
N ASN A 28 -0.53 5.56 7.63
CA ASN A 28 0.72 4.80 7.61
C ASN A 28 1.96 5.69 7.44
N PHE A 29 1.86 6.78 6.67
CA PHE A 29 3.00 7.67 6.43
C PHE A 29 3.18 8.79 7.46
N ARG A 30 2.15 9.16 8.22
CA ARG A 30 2.19 10.38 9.06
C ARG A 30 3.27 10.37 10.15
N TYR A 31 3.69 9.19 10.58
CA TYR A 31 4.73 9.01 11.60
C TYR A 31 6.14 9.03 11.01
N GLU A 32 6.28 8.70 9.73
CA GLU A 32 7.57 8.67 9.02
C GLU A 32 7.85 9.97 8.25
N VAL A 33 6.79 10.68 7.84
CA VAL A 33 6.85 11.90 7.04
C VAL A 33 6.32 13.08 7.85
N PRO A 34 7.22 13.93 8.39
CA PRO A 34 6.84 15.13 9.11
C PRO A 34 5.90 16.03 8.29
N GLU A 35 5.05 16.78 9.01
CA GLU A 35 4.16 17.82 8.44
C GLU A 35 3.16 17.33 7.39
N MET A 36 2.96 16.01 7.26
CA MET A 36 2.07 15.45 6.25
C MET A 36 2.44 15.87 4.81
N ASP A 37 3.74 15.94 4.48
CA ASP A 37 4.20 16.26 3.12
C ASP A 37 3.76 15.15 2.12
N ILE A 38 2.58 15.36 1.53
CA ILE A 38 1.94 14.43 0.59
C ILE A 38 2.83 14.11 -0.62
N ALA A 39 3.61 15.09 -1.10
CA ALA A 39 4.50 14.86 -2.24
C ALA A 39 5.66 13.93 -1.84
N LYS A 40 6.23 14.13 -0.66
CA LYS A 40 7.24 13.23 -0.11
C LYS A 40 6.69 11.82 0.13
N MET A 41 5.47 11.68 0.66
CA MET A 41 4.81 10.37 0.84
C MET A 41 4.65 9.64 -0.50
N CYS A 42 4.13 10.31 -1.53
CA CYS A 42 3.98 9.74 -2.87
C CYS A 42 5.32 9.25 -3.42
N ARG A 43 6.38 10.05 -3.26
CA ARG A 43 7.74 9.73 -3.74
C ARG A 43 8.37 8.55 -3.01
N ILE A 44 8.13 8.42 -1.70
CA ILE A 44 8.60 7.24 -0.94
C ILE A 44 7.89 6.00 -1.47
N TYR A 45 6.56 6.04 -1.49
CA TYR A 45 5.74 4.92 -1.94
C TYR A 45 6.07 4.47 -3.37
N THR A 46 6.22 5.40 -4.32
CA THR A 46 6.54 5.03 -5.71
C THR A 46 7.89 4.36 -5.88
N ARG A 47 8.86 4.59 -4.98
CA ARG A 47 10.15 3.90 -4.99
C ARG A 47 10.04 2.45 -4.51
N GLU A 48 9.00 2.11 -3.75
CA GLU A 48 8.74 0.76 -3.24
C GLU A 48 7.97 -0.10 -4.24
N ILE A 49 7.21 0.53 -5.16
CA ILE A 49 6.42 -0.17 -6.19
C ILE A 49 7.20 -1.27 -6.92
N PRO A 50 8.46 -1.09 -7.38
CA PRO A 50 9.19 -2.16 -8.04
C PRO A 50 9.33 -3.44 -7.19
N ALA A 51 9.49 -3.32 -5.87
CA ALA A 51 9.57 -4.45 -4.96
C ALA A 51 8.21 -5.13 -4.77
N LEU A 52 7.12 -4.36 -4.80
CA LEU A 52 5.74 -4.87 -4.67
C LEU A 52 5.23 -5.59 -5.94
N PHE A 53 5.88 -5.37 -7.09
CA PHE A 53 5.46 -5.89 -8.39
C PHE A 53 6.54 -6.82 -8.98
N GLU A 54 6.75 -7.96 -8.33
CA GLU A 54 7.72 -8.98 -8.77
C GLU A 54 7.65 -9.28 -10.28
N GLY A 55 8.83 -9.37 -10.91
CA GLY A 55 8.96 -9.68 -12.33
C GLY A 55 8.57 -8.54 -13.29
N THR A 56 8.30 -7.33 -12.78
CA THR A 56 8.00 -6.15 -13.60
C THR A 56 9.13 -5.12 -13.54
N LEU A 57 9.67 -4.73 -14.69
CA LEU A 57 10.61 -3.62 -14.79
C LEU A 57 9.86 -2.30 -14.92
N PHE A 58 10.20 -1.34 -14.06
CA PHE A 58 9.70 0.03 -14.13
C PHE A 58 10.82 0.97 -14.59
N SER A 59 10.54 1.78 -15.60
CA SER A 59 11.44 2.89 -15.93
C SER A 59 11.24 4.04 -14.95
N SER A 60 12.27 4.85 -14.74
CA SER A 60 12.18 6.04 -13.88
C SER A 60 11.04 6.97 -14.32
N LYS A 61 10.91 7.19 -15.64
CA LYS A 61 9.81 7.98 -16.21
C LYS A 61 8.43 7.43 -15.83
N LYS A 62 8.27 6.10 -15.81
CA LYS A 62 7.00 5.47 -15.43
C LYS A 62 6.69 5.68 -13.95
N LEU A 63 7.70 5.57 -13.09
CA LEU A 63 7.54 5.84 -11.66
C LEU A 63 7.19 7.30 -11.40
N GLU A 64 7.81 8.24 -12.12
CA GLU A 64 7.46 9.67 -12.06
C GLU A 64 6.03 9.96 -12.54
N GLU A 65 5.56 9.27 -13.59
CA GLU A 65 4.17 9.37 -14.04
C GLU A 65 3.19 8.86 -12.97
N ILE A 66 3.49 7.73 -12.33
CA ILE A 66 2.68 7.18 -11.24
C ILE A 66 2.67 8.17 -10.07
N GLU A 67 3.83 8.68 -9.65
CA GLU A 67 3.97 9.62 -8.54
C GLU A 67 3.09 10.86 -8.74
N LYS A 68 3.13 11.45 -9.94
CA LYS A 68 2.30 12.60 -10.31
C LYS A 68 0.81 12.30 -10.21
N LEU A 69 0.39 11.14 -10.72
CA LEU A 69 -1.03 10.74 -10.70
C LEU A 69 -1.53 10.45 -9.28
N LEU A 70 -0.71 9.81 -8.44
CA LEU A 70 -1.03 9.59 -7.02
C LEU A 70 -1.15 10.93 -6.27
N LEU A 71 -0.21 11.84 -6.49
CA LEU A 71 -0.22 13.17 -5.88
C LEU A 71 -1.47 13.96 -6.28
N THR A 72 -1.85 13.94 -7.57
CA THR A 72 -3.08 14.56 -8.05
C THR A 72 -4.30 13.96 -7.36
N TYR A 73 -4.41 12.63 -7.33
CA TYR A 73 -5.55 11.97 -6.69
C TYR A 73 -5.69 12.33 -5.21
N LEU A 74 -4.59 12.30 -4.45
CA LEU A 74 -4.60 12.66 -3.04
C LEU A 74 -5.00 14.11 -2.80
N LYS A 75 -4.44 15.06 -3.58
CA LYS A 75 -4.79 16.48 -3.47
C LYS A 75 -6.27 16.72 -3.77
N ASP A 76 -6.79 16.12 -4.84
CA ASP A 76 -8.19 16.25 -5.22
C ASP A 76 -9.10 15.64 -4.15
N TYR A 77 -8.74 14.48 -3.60
CA TYR A 77 -9.46 13.84 -2.51
C TYR A 77 -9.49 14.73 -1.26
N ILE A 78 -8.33 15.18 -0.78
CA ILE A 78 -8.21 16.06 0.39
C ILE A 78 -9.04 17.34 0.20
N HIS A 79 -8.93 17.96 -0.98
CA HIS A 79 -9.70 19.15 -1.31
C HIS A 79 -11.21 18.88 -1.29
N SER A 80 -11.67 17.75 -1.85
CA SER A 80 -13.08 17.36 -1.85
C SER A 80 -13.64 17.11 -0.45
N LYS A 81 -12.78 16.77 0.53
CA LYS A 81 -13.13 16.60 1.94
C LYS A 81 -13.06 17.91 2.73
N GLY A 82 -12.64 19.00 2.09
CA GLY A 82 -12.56 20.33 2.70
C GLY A 82 -11.26 20.60 3.43
N GLY A 83 -10.21 19.81 3.23
CA GLY A 83 -8.91 19.96 3.90
C GLY A 83 -8.42 18.67 4.57
N ILE A 84 -7.13 18.62 4.87
CA ILE A 84 -6.49 17.42 5.46
C ILE A 84 -6.93 17.21 6.91
N GLU A 85 -7.22 18.31 7.62
CA GLU A 85 -7.73 18.35 8.98
C GLU A 85 -9.17 17.84 9.11
N LYS A 86 -9.87 17.65 7.99
CA LYS A 86 -11.21 17.04 7.95
C LYS A 86 -11.16 15.53 7.77
N LEU A 87 -9.98 14.97 7.50
CA LEU A 87 -9.81 13.53 7.38
C LEU A 87 -9.77 12.89 8.76
N GLN A 88 -10.45 11.76 8.90
CA GLN A 88 -10.35 10.90 10.07
C GLN A 88 -9.19 9.94 9.83
N LEU A 89 -8.03 10.27 10.40
CA LEU A 89 -6.81 9.46 10.28
C LEU A 89 -6.65 8.55 11.48
N TYR A 90 -6.26 7.30 11.23
CA TYR A 90 -6.12 6.25 12.22
C TYR A 90 -4.96 6.51 13.19
N SER A 91 -5.14 6.23 14.48
CA SER A 91 -4.07 6.18 15.50
C SER A 91 -3.07 5.06 15.21
N GLU A 92 -1.91 5.09 15.87
CA GLU A 92 -0.92 4.01 15.75
C GLU A 92 -1.51 2.68 16.23
N GLU A 93 -2.26 2.71 17.34
CA GLU A 93 -2.97 1.55 17.86
C GLU A 93 -4.07 1.05 16.91
N GLU A 94 -4.80 1.95 16.25
CA GLU A 94 -5.79 1.57 15.23
C GLU A 94 -5.12 0.94 14.01
N LEU A 95 -3.94 1.42 13.60
CA LEU A 95 -3.16 0.82 12.52
C LEU A 95 -2.66 -0.57 12.89
N ASP A 96 -2.17 -0.77 14.11
CA ASP A 96 -1.74 -2.07 14.61
C ASP A 96 -2.89 -3.08 14.58
N LEU A 97 -4.08 -2.67 15.04
CA LEU A 97 -5.28 -3.52 14.99
C LEU A 97 -5.68 -3.88 13.55
N ILE A 98 -5.65 -2.91 12.62
CA ILE A 98 -5.94 -3.15 11.20
C ILE A 98 -4.91 -4.13 10.61
N PHE A 99 -3.63 -3.98 10.97
CA PHE A 99 -2.58 -4.86 10.50
C PHE A 99 -2.78 -6.29 11.01
N GLU A 100 -3.04 -6.47 12.31
CA GLU A 100 -3.31 -7.77 12.92
C GLU A 100 -4.52 -8.46 12.25
N GLU A 101 -5.63 -7.74 12.07
CA GLU A 101 -6.83 -8.28 11.42
C GLU A 101 -6.54 -8.69 9.96
N THR A 102 -5.89 -7.81 9.19
CA THR A 102 -5.52 -8.09 7.80
C THR A 102 -4.56 -9.28 7.69
N PHE A 103 -3.63 -9.41 8.64
CA PHE A 103 -2.69 -10.53 8.69
C PHE A 103 -3.40 -11.85 8.97
N GLU A 104 -4.32 -11.87 9.93
CA GLU A 104 -5.10 -13.07 10.26
C GLU A 104 -6.00 -13.50 9.10
N GLU A 105 -6.70 -12.57 8.45
CA GLU A 105 -7.48 -12.85 7.23
C GLU A 105 -6.62 -13.44 6.11
N ALA A 106 -5.43 -12.87 5.87
CA ALA A 106 -4.52 -13.37 4.84
C ALA A 106 -4.05 -14.80 5.15
N MET A 107 -3.73 -15.09 6.41
CA MET A 107 -3.32 -16.40 6.84
C MET A 107 -4.44 -17.44 6.74
N GLU A 108 -5.66 -17.10 7.13
CA GLU A 108 -6.83 -17.96 6.95
C GLU A 108 -7.09 -18.25 5.47
N ALA A 109 -7.02 -17.24 4.62
CA ALA A 109 -7.18 -17.39 3.18
C ALA A 109 -6.11 -18.31 2.58
N LEU A 110 -4.86 -18.22 3.05
CA LEU A 110 -3.77 -19.12 2.65
C LEU A 110 -3.99 -20.55 3.11
N CYS A 111 -4.34 -20.77 4.38
CA CYS A 111 -4.69 -22.10 4.92
C CYS A 111 -5.80 -22.75 4.08
N LYS A 112 -6.87 -22.00 3.78
CA LYS A 112 -7.98 -22.47 2.95
C LYS A 112 -7.55 -22.78 1.52
N LYS A 113 -6.73 -21.93 0.90
CA LYS A 113 -6.27 -22.09 -0.48
C LYS A 113 -5.33 -23.29 -0.65
N LEU A 114 -4.48 -23.55 0.35
CA LEU A 114 -3.51 -24.64 0.33
C LEU A 114 -4.06 -25.93 0.96
N ASN A 115 -5.22 -25.86 1.62
CA ASN A 115 -5.83 -26.95 2.37
C ASN A 115 -4.90 -27.52 3.45
N ILE A 116 -4.31 -26.63 4.26
CA ILE A 116 -3.40 -26.96 5.37
C ILE A 116 -3.83 -26.25 6.67
N THR A 117 -3.30 -26.69 7.81
CA THR A 117 -3.55 -26.02 9.09
C THR A 117 -2.65 -24.80 9.29
N ARG A 118 -3.01 -23.98 10.29
CA ARG A 118 -2.21 -22.81 10.69
C ARG A 118 -0.80 -23.21 11.13
N GLU A 119 -0.66 -24.29 11.87
CA GLU A 119 0.62 -24.81 12.37
C GLU A 119 1.49 -25.33 11.23
N GLU A 120 0.89 -25.91 10.19
CA GLU A 120 1.58 -26.32 8.97
C GLU A 120 2.10 -25.10 8.20
N LEU A 121 1.27 -24.08 8.00
CA LEU A 121 1.66 -22.84 7.32
C LEU A 121 2.81 -22.13 8.06
N LEU A 122 2.72 -21.99 9.38
CA LEU A 122 3.78 -21.37 10.20
C LEU A 122 5.10 -22.15 10.17
N ARG A 123 5.03 -23.49 10.08
CA ARG A 123 6.24 -24.32 9.92
C ARG A 123 6.93 -24.08 8.58
N GLU A 124 6.17 -23.87 7.51
CA GLU A 124 6.74 -23.58 6.18
C GLU A 124 7.42 -22.19 6.13
N PHE A 125 6.82 -21.16 6.73
CA PHE A 125 7.49 -19.86 6.84
C PHE A 125 8.81 -19.94 7.59
N LYS A 126 8.84 -20.62 8.74
CA LYS A 126 10.08 -20.82 9.54
C LYS A 126 11.17 -21.60 8.80
N LYS A 127 10.81 -22.45 7.84
CA LYS A 127 11.79 -23.18 7.01
C LYS A 127 12.41 -22.28 5.94
N ASN A 128 11.63 -21.37 5.37
CA ASN A 128 12.12 -20.44 4.35
C ASN A 128 12.96 -19.31 4.95
N ASP A 129 12.63 -18.84 6.16
CA ASP A 129 13.39 -17.82 6.89
C ASP A 129 14.81 -18.26 7.29
N LYS A 130 15.10 -19.58 7.20
CA LYS A 130 16.41 -20.18 7.47
C LYS A 130 17.22 -20.47 6.20
N ARG A 131 16.74 -20.07 5.03
CA ARG A 131 17.39 -20.33 3.73
C ARG A 131 18.18 -19.15 3.17
N ASP A 132 18.25 -18.05 3.92
CA ASP A 132 19.10 -16.87 3.62
C ASP A 132 20.39 -16.88 4.44
#